data_AF-A0A0A9FXR0-F1
#
_entry.id   AF-A0A0A9FXR0-F1
#
_cell.length_a   1.000
_cell.length_b   1.000
_cell.length_c   1.000
_cell.angle_alpha   90.00
_cell.angle_beta   90.00
_cell.angle_gamma   90.00
#
_symmetry.space_group_name_H-M   'P 1'
#
loop_
_entity.id
_entity.type
_entity.pdbx_description
1 polymer ?
#
loop_
_entity_poly.entity_id
_entity_poly.type
_entity_poly.pdbx_seq_one_letter_code
_entity_poly.pdbx_strand_id
1 'polypeptide(L)'
;MLTARLLQWRFANARMEKAMARATAAAENKLFYTWLRVAELRNIQAAKRIVAQRRRQKLKLARLLRPQLPLLASWEPLAKPHSDATADLGRVLSAACTNLPLAAGAQADLESLHETMFSCVGTVNEIEAITDMFYSTAGATSGALGELARTIQQEQECLEEATRLASIVTSLQMQEVSLRANLIQAKQKLDLGLGGAVPTLATSGWCF
;
A
#
# COMPACT_ATOMS: atom_id res chain seq x y z
N MET A 1 -11.98 -62.44 -46.86
CA MET A 1 -12.97 -61.35 -46.69
C MET A 1 -12.91 -60.70 -45.30
N LEU A 2 -12.98 -61.44 -44.19
CA LEU A 2 -12.95 -60.87 -42.83
C LEU A 2 -11.65 -60.12 -42.44
N THR A 3 -10.49 -60.63 -42.84
CA THR A 3 -9.17 -60.05 -42.51
C THR A 3 -8.95 -58.66 -43.11
N ALA A 4 -9.36 -58.45 -44.37
CA ALA A 4 -9.25 -57.15 -45.04
C ALA A 4 -10.11 -56.08 -44.37
N ARG A 5 -11.32 -56.44 -43.94
CA ARG A 5 -12.25 -55.53 -43.25
C ARG A 5 -11.75 -55.13 -41.85
N LEU A 6 -11.14 -56.06 -41.13
CA LEU A 6 -10.48 -55.78 -39.84
C LEU A 6 -9.30 -54.81 -40.00
N LEU A 7 -8.50 -54.98 -41.05
CA LEU A 7 -7.35 -54.11 -41.35
C LEU A 7 -7.80 -52.68 -41.70
N GLN A 8 -8.88 -52.53 -42.47
CA GLN A 8 -9.49 -51.24 -42.78
C GLN A 8 -10.03 -50.54 -41.53
N TRP A 9 -10.70 -51.27 -40.63
CA TRP A 9 -11.18 -50.72 -39.37
C TRP A 9 -10.03 -50.24 -38.47
N ARG A 10 -8.95 -51.04 -38.35
CA ARG A 10 -7.75 -50.65 -37.60
C ARG A 10 -7.07 -49.40 -38.18
N PHE A 11 -6.96 -49.32 -39.50
CA PHE A 11 -6.39 -48.16 -40.17
C PHE A 11 -7.25 -46.90 -39.98
N ALA A 12 -8.57 -47.03 -40.11
CA ALA A 12 -9.51 -45.92 -39.86
C ALA A 12 -9.42 -45.42 -38.41
N ASN A 13 -9.36 -46.34 -37.43
CA ASN A 13 -9.18 -45.98 -36.03
C ASN A 13 -7.82 -45.32 -35.76
N ALA A 14 -6.72 -45.88 -36.25
CA ALA A 14 -5.40 -45.27 -36.08
C ALA A 14 -5.32 -43.87 -36.73
N ARG A 15 -6.00 -43.66 -37.87
CA ARG A 15 -6.11 -42.34 -38.50
C ARG A 15 -6.94 -41.38 -37.65
N MET A 16 -8.07 -41.85 -37.11
CA MET A 16 -8.92 -41.06 -36.22
C MET A 16 -8.18 -40.67 -34.93
N GLU A 17 -7.46 -41.60 -34.29
CA GLU A 17 -6.63 -41.34 -33.12
C GLU A 17 -5.56 -40.29 -33.41
N LYS A 18 -4.84 -40.40 -34.54
CA LYS A 18 -3.88 -39.36 -34.96
C LYS A 18 -4.53 -38.02 -35.24
N ALA A 19 -5.71 -37.99 -35.84
CA ALA A 19 -6.44 -36.75 -36.10
C ALA A 19 -6.90 -36.10 -34.78
N MET A 20 -7.41 -36.91 -33.86
CA MET A 20 -7.86 -36.46 -32.54
C MET A 20 -6.69 -35.95 -31.70
N ALA A 21 -5.55 -36.66 -31.66
CA ALA A 21 -4.34 -36.21 -30.96
C ALA A 21 -3.79 -34.88 -31.50
N ARG A 22 -3.87 -34.66 -32.82
CA ARG A 22 -3.49 -33.36 -33.41
C ARG A 22 -4.48 -32.26 -33.00
N ALA A 23 -5.78 -32.55 -33.01
CA ALA A 23 -6.80 -31.60 -32.63
C ALA A 23 -6.69 -31.21 -31.14
N THR A 24 -6.43 -32.18 -30.26
CA THR A 24 -6.23 -31.94 -28.82
C THR A 24 -4.97 -31.11 -28.58
N ALA A 25 -3.83 -31.46 -29.18
CA ALA A 25 -2.60 -30.68 -29.05
C ALA A 25 -2.76 -29.23 -29.56
N ALA A 26 -3.49 -29.04 -30.66
CA ALA A 26 -3.79 -27.71 -31.18
C ALA A 26 -4.70 -26.90 -30.23
N ALA A 27 -5.68 -27.56 -29.60
CA ALA A 27 -6.56 -26.93 -28.61
C ALA A 27 -5.80 -26.57 -27.32
N GLU A 28 -4.97 -27.47 -26.81
CA GLU A 28 -4.12 -27.24 -25.63
C GLU A 28 -3.17 -26.08 -25.84
N ASN A 29 -2.49 -26.02 -26.98
CA ASN A 29 -1.62 -24.89 -27.32
C ASN A 29 -2.40 -23.57 -27.34
N LYS A 30 -3.58 -23.53 -27.97
CA LYS A 30 -4.43 -22.34 -27.98
C LYS A 30 -4.86 -21.93 -26.56
N LEU A 31 -5.24 -22.89 -25.73
CA LEU A 31 -5.60 -22.63 -24.33
C LEU A 31 -4.40 -22.08 -23.55
N PHE A 32 -3.21 -22.66 -23.73
CA PHE A 32 -1.99 -22.19 -23.08
C PHE A 32 -1.65 -20.74 -23.46
N TYR A 33 -1.65 -20.41 -24.76
CA TYR A 33 -1.33 -19.05 -25.20
C TYR A 33 -2.40 -18.03 -24.79
N THR A 34 -3.68 -18.39 -24.83
CA THR A 34 -4.74 -17.49 -24.36
C THR A 34 -4.65 -17.27 -22.85
N TRP A 35 -4.39 -18.31 -22.06
CA TRP A 35 -4.15 -18.20 -20.63
C TRP A 35 -2.95 -17.32 -20.31
N LEU A 36 -1.81 -17.54 -20.99
CA LEU A 36 -0.60 -16.72 -20.83
C LEU A 36 -0.90 -15.25 -21.11
N ARG A 37 -1.61 -14.98 -22.21
CA ARG A 37 -1.99 -13.61 -22.57
C ARG A 37 -2.91 -12.96 -21.54
N VAL A 38 -3.87 -13.70 -21.00
CA VAL A 38 -4.75 -13.21 -19.92
C VAL A 38 -3.96 -12.92 -18.65
N ALA A 39 -3.01 -13.78 -18.28
CA ALA A 39 -2.15 -13.57 -17.10
C ALA A 39 -1.28 -12.31 -17.25
N GLU A 40 -0.65 -12.11 -18.42
CA GLU A 40 0.09 -10.89 -18.74
C GLU A 40 -0.77 -9.63 -18.60
N LEU A 41 -1.97 -9.63 -19.19
CA LEU A 41 -2.88 -8.49 -19.14
C LEU A 41 -3.32 -8.17 -17.71
N ARG A 42 -3.59 -9.19 -16.89
CA ARG A 42 -3.90 -9.02 -15.46
C ARG A 42 -2.74 -8.38 -14.70
N ASN A 43 -1.51 -8.83 -14.93
CA ASN A 43 -0.32 -8.25 -14.31
C ASN A 43 -0.13 -6.78 -14.71
N ILE A 44 -0.26 -6.47 -16.00
CA ILE A 44 -0.17 -5.08 -16.49
C ILE A 44 -1.27 -4.22 -15.86
N GLN A 45 -2.49 -4.72 -15.76
CA GLN A 45 -3.60 -3.98 -15.15
C GLN A 45 -3.40 -3.76 -13.65
N ALA A 46 -2.91 -4.77 -12.93
CA ALA A 46 -2.56 -4.66 -11.50
C ALA A 46 -1.47 -3.59 -11.28
N ALA A 47 -0.38 -3.65 -12.06
CA ALA A 47 0.69 -2.65 -12.01
C ALA A 47 0.17 -1.23 -12.30
N LYS A 48 -0.67 -1.06 -13.34
CA LYS A 48 -1.30 0.23 -13.66
C LYS A 48 -2.18 0.75 -12.51
N ARG A 49 -2.98 -0.12 -11.87
CA ARG A 49 -3.82 0.25 -10.72
C ARG A 49 -2.97 0.71 -9.54
N ILE A 50 -1.90 -0.02 -9.20
CA ILE A 50 -0.97 0.36 -8.11
C ILE A 50 -0.37 1.73 -8.37
N VAL A 51 0.18 1.97 -9.57
CA VAL A 51 0.79 3.26 -9.92
C VAL A 51 -0.25 4.39 -9.87
N ALA A 52 -1.44 4.16 -10.41
CA ALA A 52 -2.52 5.15 -10.38
C ALA A 52 -2.94 5.50 -8.95
N GLN A 53 -3.12 4.49 -8.08
CA GLN A 53 -3.50 4.70 -6.69
C GLN A 53 -2.41 5.46 -5.92
N ARG A 54 -1.13 5.10 -6.12
CA ARG A 54 0.00 5.80 -5.51
C ARG A 54 0.07 7.27 -5.94
N ARG A 55 -0.17 7.55 -7.24
CA ARG A 55 -0.25 8.94 -7.75
C ARG A 55 -1.41 9.71 -7.13
N ARG A 56 -2.60 9.09 -7.02
CA ARG A 56 -3.77 9.70 -6.38
C ARG A 56 -3.51 10.03 -4.90
N GLN A 57 -2.93 9.11 -4.15
CA GLN A 57 -2.57 9.32 -2.75
C GLN A 57 -1.54 10.44 -2.59
N LYS A 58 -0.47 10.47 -3.42
CA LYS A 58 0.51 11.56 -3.41
C LYS A 58 -0.13 12.92 -3.69
N LEU A 59 -1.02 13.00 -4.69
CA LEU A 59 -1.72 14.24 -5.01
C LEU A 59 -2.67 14.68 -3.89
N LYS A 60 -3.37 13.73 -3.27
CA LYS A 60 -4.25 13.99 -2.11
C LYS A 60 -3.46 14.53 -0.92
N LEU A 61 -2.32 13.91 -0.60
CA LEU A 61 -1.40 14.39 0.42
C LEU A 61 -0.89 15.80 0.11
N ALA A 62 -0.41 16.04 -1.11
CA ALA A 62 0.09 17.36 -1.51
C ALA A 62 -1.01 18.43 -1.42
N ARG A 63 -2.26 18.11 -1.80
CA ARG A 63 -3.40 19.02 -1.70
C ARG A 63 -3.75 19.35 -0.24
N LEU A 64 -3.60 18.39 0.68
CA LEU A 64 -3.84 18.59 2.11
C LEU A 64 -2.70 19.37 2.78
N LEU A 65 -1.44 19.03 2.50
CA LEU A 65 -0.29 19.64 3.17
C LEU A 65 0.08 21.03 2.62
N ARG A 66 -0.03 21.28 1.31
CA ARG A 66 0.44 22.54 0.71
C ARG A 66 -0.16 23.80 1.33
N PRO A 67 -1.48 23.87 1.62
CA PRO A 67 -2.06 25.02 2.30
C PRO A 67 -1.60 25.19 3.74
N GLN A 68 -1.21 24.10 4.40
CA GLN A 68 -0.80 24.11 5.82
C GLN A 68 0.66 24.55 6.00
N LEU A 69 1.52 24.31 5.01
CA LEU A 69 2.95 24.65 5.09
C LEU A 69 3.23 26.14 5.38
N PRO A 70 2.60 27.12 4.69
CA PRO A 70 2.80 28.53 5.00
C PRO A 70 2.29 28.93 6.38
N LEU A 71 1.16 28.35 6.82
CA LEU A 71 0.59 28.59 8.15
C LEU A 71 1.56 28.10 9.23
N LEU A 72 2.10 26.89 9.07
CA LEU A 72 3.10 26.34 9.98
C LEU A 72 4.39 27.18 9.98
N ALA A 73 4.85 27.62 8.82
CA ALA A 73 6.04 28.47 8.70
C ALA A 73 5.84 29.85 9.36
N SER A 74 4.61 30.38 9.37
CA SER A 74 4.28 31.63 10.04
C SER A 74 4.13 31.49 11.56
N TRP A 75 3.96 30.28 12.08
CA TRP A 75 3.80 30.03 13.51
C TRP A 75 5.08 30.29 14.31
N GLU A 76 6.23 29.85 13.78
CA GLU A 76 7.53 29.98 14.45
C GLU A 76 7.93 31.44 14.76
N PRO A 77 7.82 32.41 13.82
CA PRO A 77 8.08 33.81 14.15
C PRO A 77 7.01 34.43 15.06
N LEU A 78 5.78 33.90 15.09
CA LEU A 78 4.67 34.46 15.89
C LEU A 78 4.66 33.94 17.34
N ALA A 79 5.25 32.77 17.60
CA ALA A 79 5.23 32.13 18.91
C ALA A 79 5.90 33.00 20.01
N LYS A 80 7.06 33.59 19.73
CA LYS A 80 7.77 34.47 20.68
C LYS A 80 6.97 35.75 21.00
N PRO A 81 6.57 36.57 20.00
CA PRO A 81 5.75 37.76 20.26
C PRO A 81 4.45 37.46 21.01
N HIS A 82 3.82 36.32 20.76
CA HIS A 82 2.59 35.93 21.44
C HIS A 82 2.83 35.55 22.91
N SER A 83 3.91 34.82 23.18
CA SER A 83 4.37 34.53 24.56
C SER A 83 4.76 35.81 25.30
N ASP A 84 5.42 36.74 24.63
CA ASP A 84 5.85 38.00 25.23
C ASP A 84 4.62 38.88 25.53
N ALA A 85 3.68 39.00 24.59
CA ALA A 85 2.45 39.77 24.76
C ALA A 85 1.54 39.22 25.87
N THR A 86 1.44 37.90 26.02
CA THR A 86 0.69 37.28 27.12
C THR A 86 1.37 37.49 28.48
N ALA A 87 2.71 37.41 28.53
CA ALA A 87 3.47 37.74 29.73
C ALA A 87 3.39 39.24 30.09
N ASP A 88 3.39 40.13 29.10
CA ASP A 88 3.19 41.57 29.27
C ASP A 88 1.78 41.88 29.78
N LEU A 89 0.75 41.26 29.18
CA LEU A 89 -0.64 41.39 29.64
C LEU A 89 -0.78 40.95 31.10
N GLY A 90 -0.19 39.80 31.47
CA GLY A 90 -0.16 39.33 32.85
C GLY A 90 0.52 40.32 33.80
N ARG A 91 1.64 40.94 33.38
CA ARG A 91 2.31 42.00 34.15
C ARG A 91 1.46 43.25 34.30
N VAL A 92 0.83 43.73 33.23
CA VAL A 92 -0.03 44.92 33.24
C VAL A 92 -1.24 44.72 34.15
N LEU A 93 -1.91 43.56 34.03
CA LEU A 93 -3.03 43.21 34.89
C LEU A 93 -2.60 43.09 36.36
N SER A 94 -1.46 42.46 36.63
CA SER A 94 -0.93 42.36 37.99
C SER A 94 -0.63 43.75 38.59
N ALA A 95 -0.02 44.65 37.81
CA ALA A 95 0.24 46.02 38.23
C ALA A 95 -1.05 46.83 38.44
N ALA A 96 -2.05 46.68 37.57
CA ALA A 96 -3.35 47.34 37.71
C ALA A 96 -4.11 46.86 38.96
N CYS A 97 -4.04 45.57 39.28
CA CYS A 97 -4.68 44.99 40.47
C CYS A 97 -3.93 45.31 41.78
N THR A 98 -2.62 45.57 41.74
CA THR A 98 -1.79 45.84 42.94
C THR A 98 -1.63 47.34 43.24
N ASN A 99 -1.69 48.19 42.22
CA ASN A 99 -1.54 49.65 42.34
C ASN A 99 -2.88 50.39 42.27
N LEU A 100 -3.88 50.01 43.08
CA LEU A 100 -4.96 50.96 43.39
C LEU A 100 -4.45 51.90 44.50
N PRO A 101 -4.07 53.16 44.21
CA PRO A 101 -3.80 54.13 45.27
C PRO A 101 -5.14 54.50 45.92
N LEU A 102 -5.54 53.75 46.94
CA LEU A 102 -6.59 54.15 47.89
C LEU A 102 -6.10 55.20 48.89
N ALA A 103 -4.83 55.58 48.83
CA ALA A 103 -4.23 56.59 49.70
C ALA A 103 -4.24 57.98 49.02
N ALA A 104 -4.73 58.98 49.77
CA ALA A 104 -4.74 60.41 49.45
C ALA A 104 -5.84 60.93 48.49
N GLY A 105 -7.07 60.42 48.57
CA GLY A 105 -8.25 61.11 48.02
C GLY A 105 -8.34 61.17 46.49
N ALA A 106 -7.52 60.40 45.77
CA ALA A 106 -7.64 60.24 44.32
C ALA A 106 -8.90 59.43 43.99
N GLN A 107 -9.86 60.03 43.28
CA GLN A 107 -10.98 59.30 42.69
C GLN A 107 -10.49 58.60 41.42
N ALA A 108 -10.42 57.27 41.46
CA ALA A 108 -10.27 56.46 40.26
C ALA A 108 -11.64 56.32 39.58
N ASP A 109 -11.68 56.46 38.25
CA ASP A 109 -12.88 56.18 37.47
C ASP A 109 -13.17 54.67 37.49
N LEU A 110 -14.05 54.30 38.42
CA LEU A 110 -14.39 52.92 38.72
C LEU A 110 -15.16 52.25 37.56
N GLU A 111 -15.88 53.04 36.75
CA GLU A 111 -16.59 52.54 35.56
C GLU A 111 -15.60 52.14 34.47
N SER A 112 -14.65 53.02 34.13
CA SER A 112 -13.56 52.72 33.18
C SER A 112 -12.74 51.50 33.60
N LEU A 113 -12.39 51.39 34.89
CA LEU A 113 -11.66 50.22 35.40
C LEU A 113 -12.50 48.94 35.28
N HIS A 114 -13.79 49.00 35.61
CA HIS A 114 -14.69 47.86 35.52
C HIS A 114 -14.85 47.39 34.06
N GLU A 115 -15.04 48.32 33.12
CA GLU A 115 -15.12 48.01 31.68
C GLU A 115 -13.83 47.38 31.15
N THR A 116 -12.67 47.95 31.47
CA THR A 116 -11.37 47.42 31.03
C THR A 116 -11.10 46.04 31.62
N MET A 117 -11.46 45.80 32.89
CA MET A 117 -11.33 44.51 33.54
C MET A 117 -12.27 43.47 32.90
N PHE A 118 -13.55 43.81 32.67
CA PHE A 118 -14.50 42.90 32.01
C PHE A 118 -14.11 42.62 30.55
N SER A 119 -13.56 43.61 29.85
CA SER A 119 -13.01 43.42 28.50
C SER A 119 -11.84 42.44 28.52
N CYS A 120 -10.90 42.59 29.47
CA CYS A 120 -9.79 41.65 29.63
C CYS A 120 -10.28 40.23 29.95
N VAL A 121 -11.23 40.08 30.89
CA VAL A 121 -11.85 38.78 31.19
C VAL A 121 -12.51 38.17 29.95
N GLY A 122 -13.21 38.99 29.15
CA GLY A 122 -13.77 38.57 27.86
C GLY A 122 -12.70 38.02 26.91
N THR A 123 -11.59 38.74 26.73
CA THR A 123 -10.50 38.29 25.87
C THR A 123 -9.82 37.01 26.37
N VAL A 124 -9.66 36.84 27.68
CA VAL A 124 -9.07 35.63 28.28
C VAL A 124 -10.00 34.43 28.06
N ASN A 125 -11.30 34.58 28.29
CA ASN A 125 -12.28 33.53 28.04
C ASN A 125 -12.35 33.14 26.55
N GLU A 126 -12.20 34.11 25.65
CA GLU A 126 -12.16 33.85 24.21
C GLU A 126 -10.88 33.10 23.79
N ILE A 127 -9.73 33.46 24.37
CA ILE A 127 -8.47 32.73 24.19
C ILE A 127 -8.60 31.30 24.73
N GLU A 128 -9.20 31.11 25.90
CA GLU A 128 -9.46 29.78 26.49
C GLU A 128 -10.32 28.94 25.56
N ALA A 129 -11.44 29.47 25.06
CA ALA A 129 -12.33 28.78 24.14
C ALA A 129 -11.65 28.39 22.81
N ILE A 130 -10.83 29.28 22.24
CA ILE A 130 -10.04 28.98 21.03
C ILE A 130 -9.01 27.88 21.31
N THR A 131 -8.37 27.93 22.47
CA THR A 131 -7.35 26.97 22.89
C THR A 131 -7.97 25.57 23.05
N ASP A 132 -9.11 25.47 23.71
CA ASP A 132 -9.85 24.21 23.86
C ASP A 132 -10.29 23.62 22.52
N MET A 133 -10.83 24.46 21.63
CA MET A 133 -11.21 24.04 20.28
C MET A 133 -10.00 23.51 19.50
N PHE A 134 -8.85 24.19 19.61
CA PHE A 134 -7.61 23.78 18.97
C PHE A 134 -7.13 22.43 19.50
N TYR A 135 -7.05 22.25 20.82
CA TYR A 135 -6.62 20.99 21.43
C TYR A 135 -7.55 19.83 21.09
N SER A 136 -8.87 20.05 21.08
CA SER A 136 -9.85 19.05 20.65
C SER A 136 -9.63 18.61 19.19
N THR A 137 -9.45 19.59 18.29
CA THR A 137 -9.21 19.33 16.86
C THR A 137 -7.85 18.66 16.62
N ALA A 138 -6.80 19.10 17.32
CA ALA A 138 -5.47 18.51 17.28
C ALA A 138 -5.47 17.06 17.81
N GLY A 139 -6.24 16.78 18.87
CA GLY A 139 -6.41 15.42 19.40
C GLY A 139 -7.07 14.49 18.39
N ALA A 140 -8.18 14.92 17.77
CA ALA A 140 -8.88 14.13 16.76
C ALA A 140 -8.01 13.85 15.52
N THR A 141 -7.30 14.87 15.03
CA THR A 141 -6.40 14.72 13.87
C THR A 141 -5.19 13.84 14.19
N SER A 142 -4.60 13.96 15.39
CA SER A 142 -3.53 13.08 15.87
C SER A 142 -3.99 11.62 15.96
N GLY A 143 -5.18 11.37 16.50
CA GLY A 143 -5.78 10.04 16.54
C GLY A 143 -5.93 9.42 15.14
N ALA A 144 -6.50 10.17 14.20
CA ALA A 144 -6.63 9.75 12.81
C ALA A 144 -5.28 9.49 12.13
N LEU A 145 -4.25 10.30 12.43
CA LEU A 145 -2.89 10.10 11.93
C LEU A 145 -2.27 8.81 12.50
N GLY A 146 -2.51 8.51 13.78
CA GLY A 146 -2.06 7.30 14.44
C GLY A 146 -2.73 6.04 13.89
N GLU A 147 -4.04 6.10 13.59
CA GLU A 147 -4.74 5.02 12.88
C GLU A 147 -4.19 4.80 11.47
N LEU A 148 -3.93 5.88 10.74
CA LEU A 148 -3.31 5.80 9.41
C LEU A 148 -1.90 5.18 9.48
N ALA A 149 -1.08 5.55 10.47
CA ALA A 149 0.25 4.98 10.66
C ALA A 149 0.16 3.47 10.94
N ARG A 150 -0.75 3.05 11.82
CA ARG A 150 -0.97 1.64 12.17
C ARG A 150 -1.44 0.83 10.97
N THR A 151 -2.39 1.35 10.19
CA THR A 151 -2.88 0.68 8.97
C THR A 151 -1.79 0.54 7.92
N ILE A 152 -0.95 1.57 7.71
CA ILE A 152 0.21 1.47 6.80
C ILE A 152 1.18 0.37 7.27
N GLN A 153 1.43 0.27 8.58
CA GLN A 153 2.29 -0.78 9.12
C GLN A 153 1.71 -2.18 8.87
N GLN A 154 0.42 -2.38 9.14
CA GLN A 154 -0.28 -3.65 8.86
C GLN A 154 -0.26 -3.99 7.36
N GLU A 155 -0.43 -3.00 6.48
CA GLU A 155 -0.32 -3.19 5.03
C GLU A 155 1.09 -3.61 4.60
N GLN A 156 2.13 -3.07 5.23
CA GLN A 156 3.53 -3.46 4.98
C GLN A 156 3.78 -4.92 5.39
N GLU A 157 3.40 -5.31 6.60
CA GLU A 157 3.55 -6.68 7.11
C GLU A 157 2.83 -7.69 6.19
N CYS A 158 1.61 -7.37 5.75
CA CYS A 158 0.85 -8.21 4.83
C CYS A 158 1.53 -8.32 3.45
N LEU A 159 2.12 -7.24 2.93
CA LEU A 159 2.87 -7.26 1.68
C LEU A 159 4.16 -8.10 1.79
N GLU A 160 4.86 -8.03 2.91
CA GLU A 160 6.04 -8.86 3.18
C GLU A 160 5.67 -10.35 3.20
N GLU A 161 4.59 -10.70 3.88
CA GLU A 161 4.11 -12.08 3.92
C GLU A 161 3.63 -12.57 2.54
N ALA A 162 2.89 -11.75 1.79
CA ALA A 162 2.51 -12.07 0.43
C ALA A 162 3.73 -12.29 -0.48
N THR A 163 4.78 -11.50 -0.31
CA THR A 163 6.05 -11.64 -1.05
C THR A 163 6.77 -12.94 -0.68
N ARG A 164 6.78 -13.30 0.61
CA ARG A 164 7.33 -14.57 1.11
C ARG A 164 6.57 -15.78 0.56
N LEU A 165 5.25 -15.73 0.53
CA LEU A 165 4.42 -16.80 -0.03
C LEU A 165 4.62 -16.92 -1.54
N ALA A 166 4.72 -15.80 -2.25
CA ALA A 166 5.00 -15.80 -3.68
C ALA A 166 6.34 -16.48 -3.99
N SER A 167 7.40 -16.23 -3.20
CA SER A 167 8.69 -16.89 -3.41
C SER A 167 8.63 -18.40 -3.19
N ILE A 168 7.91 -18.88 -2.17
CA ILE A 168 7.66 -20.31 -1.95
C ILE A 168 6.89 -20.93 -3.12
N VAL A 169 5.85 -20.25 -3.62
CA VAL A 169 5.08 -20.75 -4.77
C VAL A 169 5.97 -20.87 -6.00
N THR A 170 6.82 -19.87 -6.28
CA THR A 170 7.74 -19.93 -7.43
C THR A 170 8.76 -21.07 -7.30
N SER A 171 9.27 -21.35 -6.10
CA SER A 171 10.22 -22.47 -5.91
C SER A 171 9.54 -23.83 -6.09
N LEU A 172 8.32 -24.00 -5.58
CA LEU A 172 7.54 -25.22 -5.77
C LEU A 172 7.16 -25.43 -7.24
N GLN A 173 6.81 -24.37 -7.97
CA GLN A 173 6.56 -24.43 -9.41
C GLN A 173 7.80 -24.91 -10.18
N MET A 174 8.99 -24.41 -9.83
CA MET A 174 10.24 -24.87 -10.44
C MET A 174 10.51 -26.35 -10.16
N GLN A 175 10.26 -26.82 -8.93
CA GLN A 175 10.36 -28.24 -8.59
C GLN A 175 9.36 -29.10 -9.37
N GLU A 176 8.10 -28.68 -9.48
CA GLU A 176 7.06 -29.38 -10.23
C GLU A 176 7.44 -29.51 -11.71
N VAL A 177 7.91 -28.42 -12.33
CA VAL A 177 8.35 -28.42 -13.73
C VAL A 177 9.53 -29.37 -13.92
N SER A 178 10.51 -29.37 -13.01
CA SER A 178 11.65 -30.29 -13.03
C SER A 178 11.21 -31.76 -12.91
N LEU A 179 10.32 -32.07 -11.98
CA LEU A 179 9.77 -33.42 -11.81
C LEU A 179 9.01 -33.90 -13.04
N ARG A 180 8.20 -33.01 -13.65
CA ARG A 180 7.51 -33.32 -14.91
C ARG A 180 8.50 -33.60 -16.04
N ALA A 181 9.55 -32.80 -16.18
CA ALA A 181 10.59 -33.02 -17.18
C ALA A 181 11.31 -34.37 -16.98
N ASN A 182 11.70 -34.69 -15.74
CA ASN A 182 12.34 -35.96 -15.40
C ASN A 182 11.44 -37.17 -15.68
N LEU A 183 10.14 -37.05 -15.39
CA LEU A 183 9.16 -38.11 -15.66
C LEU A 183 8.99 -38.34 -17.16
N ILE A 184 8.97 -37.28 -17.97
CA ILE A 184 8.95 -37.37 -19.44
C ILE A 184 10.21 -38.09 -19.95
N GLN A 185 11.40 -37.71 -19.47
CA GLN A 185 12.66 -38.35 -19.85
C GLN A 185 12.71 -39.84 -19.44
N ALA A 186 12.23 -40.18 -18.25
CA ALA A 186 12.18 -41.54 -17.76
C ALA A 186 11.24 -42.42 -18.61
N LYS A 187 10.06 -41.89 -18.99
CA LYS A 187 9.15 -42.56 -19.92
C LYS A 187 9.80 -42.79 -21.28
N GLN A 188 10.45 -41.77 -21.85
CA GLN A 188 11.15 -41.91 -23.13
C GLN A 188 12.25 -42.98 -23.09
N LYS A 189 13.03 -43.06 -22.00
CA LYS A 189 14.04 -44.11 -21.80
C LYS A 189 13.41 -45.51 -21.67
N LEU A 190 12.25 -45.62 -21.02
CA LEU A 190 11.52 -46.88 -20.90
C LEU A 190 10.99 -47.35 -22.26
N ASP A 191 10.41 -46.43 -23.04
CA ASP A 191 9.91 -46.69 -24.40
C ASP A 191 11.04 -47.04 -25.37
N LEU A 192 12.24 -46.44 -25.21
CA LEU A 192 13.47 -46.81 -25.92
C LEU A 192 14.05 -48.16 -25.43
N GLY A 193 13.91 -48.50 -24.15
CA GLY A 193 14.39 -49.76 -23.56
C GLY A 193 13.58 -51.00 -23.98
N LEU A 194 12.31 -50.83 -24.36
CA LEU A 194 11.49 -51.87 -25.00
C LEU A 194 11.77 -52.03 -26.51
N GLY A 195 12.65 -51.21 -27.08
CA GLY A 195 12.94 -51.17 -28.52
C GLY A 195 14.43 -51.18 -28.86
N GLY A 196 15.16 -52.23 -28.45
CA GLY A 196 16.39 -52.65 -29.14
C GLY A 196 17.69 -51.90 -28.81
N ALA A 197 18.76 -52.70 -28.80
CA ALA A 197 20.16 -52.42 -28.49
C ALA A 197 20.88 -51.30 -29.31
N VAL A 198 21.69 -50.48 -28.58
CA VAL A 198 23.07 -49.95 -28.90
C VAL A 198 23.19 -48.68 -29.81
N PRO A 199 24.27 -47.84 -29.73
CA PRO A 199 25.34 -47.68 -28.72
C PRO A 199 25.36 -46.30 -28.00
N THR A 200 26.15 -46.29 -26.93
CA THR A 200 26.66 -45.17 -26.14
C THR A 200 27.24 -44.00 -26.95
N LEU A 201 26.88 -42.77 -26.57
CA LEU A 201 27.75 -41.61 -26.72
C LEU A 201 27.78 -40.80 -25.42
N ALA A 202 29.00 -40.49 -25.01
CA ALA A 202 29.40 -40.01 -23.71
C ALA A 202 29.08 -38.52 -23.48
N THR A 203 28.81 -38.21 -22.20
CA THR A 203 29.24 -37.04 -21.42
C THR A 203 29.12 -35.62 -21.99
N SER A 204 28.33 -34.80 -21.32
CA SER A 204 28.73 -33.56 -20.60
C SER A 204 27.44 -32.92 -20.05
N GLY A 205 27.27 -32.69 -18.75
CA GLY A 205 28.13 -31.87 -17.91
C GLY A 205 27.54 -30.47 -17.85
N TRP A 206 26.48 -30.26 -17.06
CA TRP A 206 25.94 -28.92 -16.76
C TRP A 206 25.57 -28.83 -15.28
N CYS A 207 26.44 -28.13 -14.55
CA CYS A 207 26.18 -27.53 -13.25
C CYS A 207 25.69 -26.09 -13.45
N PHE A 208 24.91 -25.64 -12.46
CA PHE A 208 24.30 -24.33 -12.23
C PHE A 208 22.99 -24.03 -12.96
#